data_AF-A0A838RNA1-F1
#
_entry.id   AF-A0A838RNA1-F1
#
_cell.length_a   1.000
_cell.length_b   1.000
_cell.length_c   1.000
_cell.angle_alpha   90.00
_cell.angle_beta   90.00
_cell.angle_gamma   90.00
#
_symmetry.space_group_name_H-M   'P 1'
#
loop_
_entity.id
_entity.type
_entity.pdbx_description
1 polymer ?
#
loop_
_entity_poly.entity_id
_entity_poly.type
_entity_poly.pdbx_seq_one_letter_code
_entity_poly.pdbx_strand_id
1 'polypeptide(L)'
;FLTLSGYYKMQTVLDNPGDARAPGYLATAAWLRANTSPADQVAVVEIGYLGYFTENRIVDLVGLVEPAFTENGSHLALNHNFWQAEPEYLLYSSTFDFLLASILQDSRFAARYQAVAEFPRLPAPPLILYRRLSD
;
A
#
# COMPACT_ATOMS: atom_id res chain seq x y z
N PHE A 1 19.38 -37.68 1.79
CA PHE A 1 18.52 -37.93 0.62
C PHE A 1 17.26 -37.08 0.73
N LEU A 2 17.00 -36.19 -0.23
CA LEU A 2 15.69 -35.54 -0.36
C LEU A 2 14.72 -36.52 -1.04
N THR A 3 13.45 -36.52 -0.61
CA THR A 3 12.41 -37.34 -1.26
C THR A 3 11.98 -36.71 -2.58
N LEU A 4 11.36 -37.50 -3.47
CA LEU A 4 10.80 -36.99 -4.74
C LEU A 4 9.81 -35.83 -4.53
N SER A 5 9.03 -35.85 -3.43
CA SER A 5 8.15 -34.75 -3.05
C SER A 5 8.91 -33.46 -2.69
N GLY A 6 10.08 -33.57 -2.07
CA GLY A 6 10.96 -32.43 -1.77
C GLY A 6 11.54 -31.79 -3.03
N TYR A 7 12.00 -32.62 -3.98
CA TYR A 7 12.46 -32.14 -5.29
C TYR A 7 11.33 -31.44 -6.07
N TYR A 8 10.13 -32.04 -6.11
CA TYR A 8 8.99 -31.45 -6.82
C TYR A 8 8.60 -30.08 -6.22
N LYS A 9 8.59 -29.96 -4.89
CA LYS A 9 8.35 -28.67 -4.21
C LYS A 9 9.44 -27.64 -4.47
N MET A 10 10.73 -28.02 -4.46
CA MET A 10 11.81 -27.10 -4.84
C MET A 10 11.63 -26.61 -6.28
N GLN A 11 11.35 -27.51 -7.23
CA GLN A 11 11.15 -27.14 -8.63
C GLN A 11 9.98 -26.18 -8.79
N THR A 12 8.84 -26.41 -8.12
CA THR A 12 7.69 -25.48 -8.12
C THR A 12 8.03 -24.08 -7.55
N VAL A 13 9.00 -23.97 -6.63
CA VAL A 13 9.45 -22.67 -6.09
C VAL A 13 10.44 -21.98 -7.04
N LEU A 14 11.26 -22.73 -7.77
CA LEU A 14 12.24 -22.21 -8.73
C LEU A 14 11.61 -21.85 -10.08
N ASP A 15 10.58 -22.57 -10.50
CA ASP A 15 9.79 -22.32 -11.71
C ASP A 15 8.72 -21.24 -11.51
N ASN A 16 8.58 -20.71 -10.28
CA ASN A 16 7.64 -19.65 -9.95
C ASN A 16 8.04 -18.34 -10.67
N PRO A 17 7.18 -17.70 -11.49
CA PRO A 17 7.49 -16.44 -12.17
C PRO A 17 7.66 -15.23 -11.24
N GLY A 18 7.57 -15.43 -9.92
CA GLY A 18 7.62 -14.39 -8.91
C GLY A 18 6.24 -13.81 -8.60
N ASP A 19 6.20 -12.77 -7.76
CA ASP A 19 4.96 -12.05 -7.50
C ASP A 19 4.62 -11.14 -8.69
N ALA A 20 3.56 -11.47 -9.43
CA ALA A 20 3.09 -10.71 -10.58
C ALA A 20 2.74 -9.24 -10.25
N ARG A 21 2.51 -8.91 -8.98
CA ARG A 21 2.21 -7.55 -8.50
C ARG A 21 3.47 -6.69 -8.34
N ALA A 22 4.64 -7.32 -8.23
CA ALA A 22 5.91 -6.65 -7.93
C ALA A 22 6.26 -5.49 -8.89
N PRO A 23 6.06 -5.56 -10.22
CA PRO A 23 6.42 -4.46 -11.13
C PRO A 23 5.70 -3.15 -10.80
N GLY A 24 4.42 -3.22 -10.41
CA GLY A 24 3.64 -2.05 -10.00
C GLY A 24 4.19 -1.41 -8.73
N TYR A 25 4.40 -2.22 -7.69
CA TYR A 25 4.96 -1.73 -6.41
C TYR A 25 6.39 -1.23 -6.52
N LEU A 26 7.23 -1.85 -7.34
CA LEU A 26 8.61 -1.40 -7.58
C LEU A 26 8.62 -0.08 -8.36
N ALA A 27 7.69 0.12 -9.30
CA ALA A 27 7.49 1.41 -9.97
C ALA A 27 7.02 2.50 -8.98
N THR A 28 6.05 2.19 -8.11
CA THR A 28 5.62 3.10 -7.03
C THR A 28 6.77 3.44 -6.08
N ALA A 29 7.55 2.47 -5.63
CA ALA A 29 8.70 2.69 -4.75
C ALA A 29 9.79 3.54 -5.43
N ALA A 30 10.05 3.31 -6.73
CA ALA A 30 10.98 4.14 -7.50
C ALA A 30 10.49 5.58 -7.67
N TRP A 31 9.18 5.78 -7.86
CA TRP A 31 8.58 7.11 -7.91
C TRP A 31 8.69 7.83 -6.55
N LEU A 32 8.34 7.15 -5.46
CA LEU A 32 8.39 7.73 -4.10
C LEU A 32 9.80 8.21 -3.74
N ARG A 33 10.83 7.36 -3.91
CA ARG A 33 12.24 7.72 -3.67
C ARG A 33 12.75 8.90 -4.50
N ALA A 34 12.09 9.25 -5.60
CA ALA A 34 12.47 10.34 -6.50
C ALA A 34 11.63 11.63 -6.33
N ASN A 35 10.50 11.57 -5.63
CA ASN A 35 9.50 12.66 -5.57
C ASN A 35 9.03 13.03 -4.15
N THR A 36 9.54 12.35 -3.11
CA THR A 36 9.09 12.51 -1.71
C THR A 36 10.27 12.62 -0.75
N SER A 37 10.03 13.18 0.44
CA SER A 37 10.95 13.11 1.57
C SER A 37 10.79 11.78 2.32
N PRO A 38 11.84 11.19 2.93
CA PRO A 38 11.68 10.08 3.88
C PRO A 38 10.72 10.39 5.05
N ALA A 39 10.55 11.67 5.39
CA ALA A 39 9.59 12.12 6.39
C ALA A 39 8.12 12.10 5.90
N ASP A 40 7.88 12.08 4.58
CA ASP A 40 6.54 12.05 4.02
C ASP A 40 5.88 10.68 4.29
N GLN A 41 4.66 10.72 4.84
CA GLN A 41 3.92 9.52 5.21
C GLN A 41 3.17 8.92 4.01
N VAL A 42 3.22 7.59 3.88
CA VAL A 42 2.56 6.86 2.79
C VAL A 42 1.63 5.80 3.39
N ALA A 43 0.31 6.05 3.33
CA ALA A 43 -0.69 5.07 3.69
C ALA A 43 -0.90 4.02 2.58
N VAL A 44 -0.86 2.74 2.94
CA VAL A 44 -0.97 1.62 1.99
C VAL A 44 -1.40 0.33 2.70
N VAL A 45 -2.14 -0.55 1.99
CA VAL A 45 -2.58 -1.85 2.52
C VAL A 45 -1.51 -2.96 2.33
N GLU A 46 -0.93 -3.09 1.13
CA GLU A 46 0.17 -4.03 0.86
C GLU A 46 1.55 -3.45 1.30
N ILE A 47 1.75 -3.24 2.61
CA ILE A 47 2.94 -2.53 3.16
C ILE A 47 4.31 -3.07 2.72
N GLY A 48 4.41 -4.37 2.44
CA GLY A 48 5.69 -5.10 2.37
C GLY A 48 6.68 -4.61 1.30
N TYR A 49 6.20 -4.21 0.12
CA TYR A 49 7.08 -3.68 -0.92
C TYR A 49 7.58 -2.27 -0.59
N LEU A 50 6.71 -1.37 -0.17
CA LEU A 50 7.11 0.02 0.09
C LEU A 50 7.99 0.12 1.34
N GLY A 51 7.66 -0.61 2.41
CA GLY A 51 8.48 -0.66 3.63
C GLY A 51 9.84 -1.34 3.48
N TYR A 52 10.12 -2.00 2.36
CA TYR A 52 11.43 -2.57 2.03
C TYR A 52 12.19 -1.74 0.98
N PHE A 53 11.49 -1.17 -0.01
CA PHE A 53 12.09 -0.45 -1.14
C PHE A 53 11.98 1.09 -1.04
N THR A 54 11.52 1.66 0.07
CA THR A 54 11.50 3.12 0.31
C THR A 54 11.95 3.44 1.74
N GLU A 55 12.36 4.69 1.97
CA GLU A 55 12.69 5.22 3.31
C GLU A 55 11.51 6.01 3.92
N ASN A 56 10.34 6.03 3.26
CA ASN A 56 9.15 6.76 3.69
C ASN A 56 8.53 6.17 4.96
N ARG A 57 7.89 7.00 5.79
CA ARG A 57 7.07 6.52 6.90
C ARG A 57 5.81 5.84 6.38
N ILE A 58 5.82 4.51 6.32
CA ILE A 58 4.65 3.71 5.97
C ILE A 58 3.59 3.80 7.07
N VAL A 59 2.34 4.12 6.69
CA VAL A 59 1.18 4.14 7.59
C VAL A 59 0.29 2.94 7.27
N ASP A 60 0.34 1.94 8.14
CA ASP A 60 -0.53 0.76 8.06
C ASP A 60 -1.91 1.06 8.68
N LEU A 61 -2.87 1.39 7.83
CA LEU A 61 -4.25 1.72 8.25
C LEU A 61 -5.00 0.53 8.88
N VAL A 62 -4.53 -0.71 8.66
CA VAL A 62 -5.14 -1.95 9.19
C VAL A 62 -4.62 -2.27 10.60
N GLY A 63 -3.47 -1.71 10.99
CA GLY A 63 -2.88 -1.92 12.31
C GLY A 63 -2.31 -3.33 12.52
N LEU A 64 -1.72 -3.92 11.48
CA LEU A 64 -0.91 -5.14 11.57
C LEU A 64 0.49 -4.86 12.13
N VAL A 65 1.05 -3.67 11.86
CA VAL A 65 2.37 -3.22 12.36
C VAL A 65 2.35 -1.90 13.14
N GLU A 66 1.23 -1.19 13.19
CA GLU A 66 1.07 0.09 13.90
C GLU A 66 0.13 -0.09 15.12
N PRO A 67 0.66 -0.21 16.36
CA PRO A 67 -0.17 -0.44 17.55
C PRO A 67 -1.19 0.66 17.84
N ALA A 68 -0.92 1.90 17.40
CA ALA A 68 -1.73 3.08 17.70
C ALA A 68 -3.19 2.99 17.21
N PHE A 69 -3.49 2.11 16.25
CA PHE A 69 -4.85 1.90 15.74
C PHE A 69 -5.62 0.78 16.44
N THR A 70 -5.00 0.04 17.38
CA THR A 70 -5.65 -1.07 18.08
C THR A 70 -6.60 -0.60 19.20
N GLU A 71 -6.36 0.57 19.79
CA GLU A 71 -7.15 1.11 20.91
C GLU A 71 -8.58 1.51 20.53
N ASN A 72 -8.83 1.76 19.23
CA ASN A 72 -10.12 2.19 18.68
C ASN A 72 -11.19 1.06 18.61
N GLY A 73 -10.87 -0.15 19.09
CA GLY A 73 -11.82 -1.26 19.19
C GLY A 73 -12.24 -1.93 17.87
N SER A 74 -11.73 -1.46 16.72
CA SER A 74 -11.97 -2.09 15.42
C SER A 74 -10.85 -1.80 14.41
N HIS A 75 -10.16 -2.87 13.98
CA HIS A 75 -9.21 -2.86 12.86
C HIS A 75 -9.85 -2.48 11.50
N LEU A 76 -11.19 -2.30 11.45
CA LEU A 76 -11.93 -1.90 10.24
C LEU A 76 -12.27 -0.40 10.22
N ALA A 77 -11.85 0.38 11.23
CA ALA A 77 -12.07 1.82 11.32
C ALA A 77 -11.14 2.66 10.41
N LEU A 78 -10.78 2.16 9.23
CA LEU A 78 -9.70 2.71 8.38
C LEU A 78 -9.89 4.19 8.03
N ASN A 79 -11.12 4.66 7.81
CA ASN A 79 -11.37 6.08 7.57
C ASN A 79 -10.97 6.93 8.79
N HIS A 80 -11.25 6.48 10.02
CA HIS A 80 -10.80 7.16 11.22
C HIS A 80 -9.27 7.17 11.32
N ASN A 81 -8.64 6.00 11.15
CA ASN A 81 -7.18 5.84 11.21
C ASN A 81 -6.47 6.75 10.17
N PHE A 82 -7.05 6.88 8.97
CA PHE A 82 -6.54 7.74 7.90
C PHE A 82 -6.62 9.23 8.26
N TRP A 83 -7.75 9.70 8.78
CA TRP A 83 -7.91 11.10 9.22
C TRP A 83 -7.24 11.41 10.57
N GLN A 84 -6.85 10.38 11.35
CA GLN A 84 -6.01 10.52 12.54
C GLN A 84 -4.53 10.70 12.17
N ALA A 85 -4.05 10.01 11.12
CA ALA A 85 -2.67 10.10 10.65
C ALA A 85 -2.41 11.25 9.66
N GLU A 86 -3.44 11.67 8.92
CA GLU A 86 -3.39 12.62 7.79
C GLU A 86 -2.13 12.50 6.91
N PRO A 87 -1.91 11.35 6.26
CA PRO A 87 -0.67 11.08 5.54
C PRO A 87 -0.49 11.99 4.32
N GLU A 88 0.77 12.28 3.98
CA GLU A 88 1.13 13.03 2.77
C GLU A 88 0.67 12.31 1.49
N TYR A 89 0.61 10.97 1.51
CA TYR A 89 0.21 10.14 0.38
C TYR A 89 -0.70 8.96 0.77
N LEU A 90 -1.58 8.58 -0.15
CA LEU A 90 -2.37 7.35 -0.10
C LEU A 90 -2.15 6.54 -1.38
N LEU A 91 -1.68 5.29 -1.25
CA LEU A 91 -1.67 4.34 -2.35
C LEU A 91 -2.95 3.50 -2.34
N TYR A 92 -3.82 3.76 -3.31
CA TYR A 92 -5.13 3.13 -3.46
C TYR A 92 -5.16 2.14 -4.64
N SER A 93 -6.04 1.16 -4.56
CA SER A 93 -6.51 0.34 -5.69
C SER A 93 -7.90 -0.17 -5.34
N SER A 94 -8.81 -0.22 -6.32
CA SER A 94 -10.17 -0.75 -6.12
C SER A 94 -10.20 -2.23 -5.73
N THR A 95 -9.08 -2.95 -5.89
CA THR A 95 -8.82 -4.24 -5.23
C THR A 95 -9.15 -4.23 -3.73
N PHE A 96 -9.02 -3.06 -3.08
CA PHE A 96 -9.21 -2.83 -1.66
C PHE A 96 -10.41 -1.92 -1.34
N ASP A 97 -11.41 -1.81 -2.22
CA ASP A 97 -12.60 -0.97 -1.96
C ASP A 97 -13.31 -1.31 -0.66
N PHE A 98 -13.35 -2.60 -0.29
CA PHE A 98 -13.90 -3.09 0.98
C PHE A 98 -13.18 -2.57 2.24
N LEU A 99 -12.02 -1.93 2.07
CA LEU A 99 -11.21 -1.26 3.09
C LEU A 99 -11.17 0.27 2.88
N LEU A 100 -10.88 0.71 1.65
CA LEU A 100 -10.50 2.09 1.33
C LEU A 100 -11.62 2.96 0.77
N ALA A 101 -12.74 2.40 0.28
CA ALA A 101 -13.78 3.20 -0.36
C ALA A 101 -14.40 4.25 0.58
N SER A 102 -14.45 3.97 1.89
CA SER A 102 -14.93 4.91 2.91
C SER A 102 -14.05 6.16 3.07
N ILE A 103 -12.77 6.10 2.69
CA ILE A 103 -11.86 7.25 2.65
C ILE A 103 -12.16 8.10 1.41
N LEU A 104 -12.25 7.47 0.23
CA LEU A 104 -12.49 8.17 -1.04
C LEU A 104 -13.91 8.78 -1.13
N GLN A 105 -14.88 8.21 -0.41
CA GLN A 105 -16.25 8.71 -0.30
C GLN A 105 -16.40 9.87 0.71
N ASP A 106 -15.38 10.15 1.52
CA ASP A 106 -15.39 11.28 2.45
C ASP A 106 -15.26 12.60 1.67
N SER A 107 -16.15 13.55 1.89
CA SER A 107 -16.15 14.83 1.17
C SER A 107 -14.87 15.65 1.41
N ARG A 108 -14.15 15.40 2.51
CA ARG A 108 -12.85 15.99 2.80
C ARG A 108 -11.74 15.44 1.90
N PHE A 109 -11.87 14.20 1.39
CA PHE A 109 -10.85 13.58 0.55
C PHE A 109 -10.72 14.31 -0.79
N ALA A 110 -11.82 14.47 -1.52
CA ALA A 110 -11.85 15.19 -2.80
C ALA A 110 -11.45 16.68 -2.68
N ALA A 111 -11.55 17.27 -1.48
CA ALA A 111 -11.12 18.64 -1.21
C ALA A 111 -9.65 18.78 -0.78
N ARG A 112 -8.99 17.70 -0.33
CA ARG A 112 -7.64 17.72 0.26
C ARG A 112 -6.63 16.77 -0.38
N TYR A 113 -7.05 15.90 -1.31
CA TYR A 113 -6.18 14.93 -1.98
C TYR A 113 -6.44 14.90 -3.49
N GLN A 114 -5.36 14.86 -4.27
CA GLN A 114 -5.40 14.69 -5.73
C GLN A 114 -4.55 13.49 -6.17
N ALA A 115 -4.95 12.81 -7.25
CA ALA A 115 -4.12 11.78 -7.87
C ALA A 115 -2.89 12.43 -8.53
N VAL A 116 -1.69 11.90 -8.26
CA VAL A 116 -0.41 12.41 -8.80
C VAL A 116 0.37 11.39 -9.62
N ALA A 117 0.08 10.09 -9.47
CA ALA A 117 0.64 9.03 -10.30
C ALA A 117 -0.28 7.81 -10.37
N GLU A 118 -0.17 7.03 -11.44
CA GLU A 118 -0.84 5.74 -11.62
C GLU A 118 0.20 4.70 -12.07
N PHE A 119 0.11 3.48 -11.53
CA PHE A 119 1.04 2.39 -11.82
C PHE A 119 0.28 1.10 -12.18
N PRO A 120 0.65 0.38 -13.26
CA PRO A 120 -0.02 -0.85 -13.65
C PRO A 120 0.27 -2.00 -12.68
N ARG A 121 -0.76 -2.79 -12.31
CA ARG A 121 -0.69 -3.96 -11.41
C ARG A 121 -1.45 -5.15 -11.98
N LEU A 122 -1.08 -5.60 -13.19
CA LEU A 122 -1.74 -6.74 -13.85
C LEU A 122 -1.65 -8.02 -13.00
N PRO A 123 -2.70 -8.88 -12.97
CA PRO A 123 -3.97 -8.78 -13.69
C PRO A 123 -5.05 -7.95 -12.95
N ALA A 124 -4.70 -7.25 -11.88
CA ALA A 124 -5.62 -6.45 -11.07
C ALA A 124 -5.77 -5.00 -11.58
N PRO A 125 -6.73 -4.22 -11.02
CA PRO A 125 -6.78 -2.77 -11.21
C PRO A 125 -5.47 -2.07 -10.82
N PRO A 126 -5.16 -0.91 -11.41
CA PRO A 126 -3.93 -0.17 -11.14
C PRO A 126 -3.80 0.28 -9.68
N LEU A 127 -2.60 0.72 -9.33
CA LEU A 127 -2.29 1.45 -8.12
C LEU A 127 -2.35 2.95 -8.44
N ILE A 128 -3.23 3.70 -7.76
CA ILE A 128 -3.32 5.16 -7.88
C ILE A 128 -2.71 5.77 -6.62
N LEU A 129 -1.72 6.65 -6.80
CA LEU A 129 -1.11 7.41 -5.72
C LEU A 129 -1.77 8.78 -5.63
N TYR A 130 -2.48 9.00 -4.53
CA TYR A 130 -3.00 10.31 -4.15
C TYR A 130 -2.00 11.03 -3.25
N ARG A 131 -1.93 12.35 -3.36
CA ARG A 131 -1.12 13.25 -2.53
C ARG A 131 -2.01 14.28 -1.83
N ARG A 132 -1.73 14.54 -0.56
CA ARG A 132 -2.34 15.63 0.22
C ARG A 132 -1.93 16.99 -0.37
N LEU A 133 -2.92 17.84 -0.64
CA LEU A 133 -2.69 19.23 -1.01
C LEU A 133 -2.08 19.98 0.17
N SER A 134 -1.14 20.87 -0.11
CA SER A 134 -0.66 21.85 0.88
C SER A 134 -1.64 23.01 0.96
N ASP A 135 -1.91 23.47 2.18
CA ASP A 135 -2.67 24.70 2.46
C ASP A 135 -1.89 25.97 2.06
#